data_AF-A0A525NZ43-F1
#
_entry.id   AF-A0A525NZ43-F1
#
_cell.length_a   1.000
_cell.length_b   1.000
_cell.length_c   1.000
_cell.angle_alpha   90.00
_cell.angle_beta   90.00
_cell.angle_gamma   90.00
#
_symmetry.space_group_name_H-M   'P 1'
#
loop_
_entity.id
_entity.type
_entity.pdbx_description
1 polymer ?
#
loop_
_entity_poly.entity_id
_entity_poly.type
_entity_poly.pdbx_seq_one_letter_code
_entity_poly.pdbx_strand_id
1 'polypeptide(L)'
;MMLVFGGMLLFQALRDIKSIKGLVDLMPKDKNYNMVKPTLGILLIGVYFGLLKWFGFFWCTPPLFAALMWINGERRPKVLIPLALIVPVFLFLLFEYVFLLPLPRGSVVEWP
;
A
#
# COMPACT_ATOMS: atom_id res chain seq x y z
N MET A 1 -16.82 -11.47 38.52
CA MET A 1 -16.21 -12.03 37.30
C MET A 1 -15.33 -11.02 36.56
N MET A 2 -15.81 -9.79 36.26
CA MET A 2 -15.02 -8.74 35.59
C MET A 2 -13.71 -8.35 36.28
N LEU A 3 -13.67 -8.31 37.62
CA LEU A 3 -12.45 -7.96 38.38
C LEU A 3 -11.32 -8.99 38.22
N VAL A 4 -11.66 -10.26 38.03
CA VAL A 4 -10.67 -11.35 37.86
C VAL A 4 -10.02 -11.24 36.47
N PHE A 5 -10.81 -10.94 35.44
CA PHE A 5 -10.30 -10.69 34.09
C PHE A 5 -9.44 -9.43 34.03
N GLY A 6 -9.84 -8.35 34.71
CA GLY A 6 -9.02 -7.14 34.81
C GLY A 6 -7.68 -7.38 35.51
N GLY A 7 -7.67 -8.17 36.58
CA GLY A 7 -6.44 -8.58 37.26
C GLY A 7 -5.53 -9.45 36.40
N MET A 8 -6.09 -10.40 35.64
CA MET A 8 -5.33 -11.24 34.71
C MET A 8 -4.71 -10.43 33.56
N LEU A 9 -5.42 -9.44 33.02
CA LEU A 9 -4.90 -8.58 31.95
C LEU A 9 -3.77 -7.67 32.44
N LEU A 10 -3.90 -7.09 33.64
CA LEU A 10 -2.82 -6.30 34.25
C LEU A 10 -1.58 -7.15 34.54
N PHE A 11 -1.77 -8.38 35.01
CA PHE A 11 -0.67 -9.31 35.26
C PHE A 11 0.01 -9.79 33.97
N GLN A 12 -0.76 -10.03 32.90
CA GLN A 12 -0.21 -10.30 31.57
C GLN A 12 0.59 -9.11 31.05
N ALA A 13 0.04 -7.90 31.10
CA ALA A 13 0.72 -6.69 30.65
C ALA A 13 2.04 -6.42 31.40
N LEU A 14 2.08 -6.64 32.72
CA LEU A 14 3.30 -6.51 33.52
C LEU A 14 4.37 -7.55 33.16
N ARG A 15 3.95 -8.78 32.81
CA ARG A 15 4.88 -9.81 32.30
C ARG A 15 5.37 -9.51 30.88
N ASP A 16 4.49 -9.00 30.02
CA ASP A 16 4.78 -8.72 28.61
C ASP A 16 5.59 -7.43 28.39
N ILE A 17 5.67 -6.55 29.39
CA ILE A 17 6.58 -5.39 29.37
C ILE A 17 8.05 -5.82 29.16
N LYS A 18 8.45 -7.02 29.58
CA LYS A 18 9.78 -7.58 29.27
C LYS A 18 9.91 -8.03 27.80
N SER A 19 8.80 -8.37 27.13
CA SER A 19 8.73 -8.70 25.70
C SER A 19 8.94 -7.45 24.83
N ILE A 20 8.58 -6.26 25.32
CA ILE A 20 8.83 -4.97 24.64
C ILE A 20 10.34 -4.74 24.38
N LYS A 21 11.24 -5.27 25.22
CA LYS A 21 12.69 -5.24 24.94
C LYS A 21 13.08 -6.02 23.67
N GLY A 22 12.36 -7.09 23.34
CA GLY A 22 12.52 -7.79 22.07
C GLY A 22 11.93 -7.02 20.88
N LEU A 23 10.93 -6.17 21.13
CA LEU A 23 10.35 -5.25 20.13
C LEU A 23 11.36 -4.16 19.71
N VAL A 24 12.25 -3.76 20.63
CA VAL A 24 13.36 -2.84 20.34
C VAL A 24 14.40 -3.49 19.40
N ASP A 25 14.56 -4.81 19.45
CA ASP A 25 15.40 -5.58 18.53
C ASP A 25 14.75 -5.77 17.14
N LEU A 26 13.43 -5.55 17.03
CA LEU A 26 12.72 -5.49 15.75
C LEU A 26 12.75 -4.08 15.12
N MET A 27 13.27 -3.07 15.83
CA MET A 27 13.51 -1.78 15.20
C MET A 27 14.71 -1.92 14.26
N PRO A 28 14.59 -1.51 12.98
CA PRO A 28 15.65 -1.67 12.00
C PRO A 28 16.91 -0.95 12.48
N LYS A 29 17.90 -1.72 12.92
CA LYS A 29 19.25 -1.29 13.30
C LYS A 29 20.11 -1.06 12.06
N ASP A 30 19.56 -0.37 11.06
CA ASP A 30 20.29 0.04 9.86
C ASP A 30 20.58 1.54 9.95
N LYS A 31 21.86 1.88 10.05
CA LYS A 31 22.35 3.26 10.23
C LYS A 31 22.36 4.05 8.90
N ASN A 32 21.90 3.46 7.81
CA ASN A 32 21.97 4.04 6.47
C ASN A 32 20.63 3.83 5.76
N TYR A 33 19.57 4.37 6.37
CA TYR A 33 18.26 4.46 5.75
C TYR A 33 18.41 5.24 4.45
N ASN A 34 18.47 4.52 3.32
CA ASN A 34 18.46 5.15 2.01
C ASN A 34 17.04 5.67 1.76
N MET A 35 16.76 6.83 2.34
CA MET A 35 15.50 7.58 2.26
C MET A 35 15.11 7.86 0.80
N VAL A 36 16.05 7.75 -0.12
CA VAL A 36 15.85 7.89 -1.57
C VAL A 36 14.70 7.00 -2.08
N LYS A 37 14.63 5.72 -1.67
CA LYS A 37 13.59 4.81 -2.16
C LYS A 37 12.17 5.21 -1.71
N PRO A 38 11.90 5.43 -0.40
CA PRO A 38 10.58 5.89 0.03
C PRO A 38 10.25 7.29 -0.48
N THR A 39 11.22 8.21 -0.55
CA THR A 39 11.02 9.56 -1.13
C THR A 39 10.63 9.48 -2.60
N LEU A 40 11.28 8.60 -3.38
CA LEU A 40 10.95 8.38 -4.79
C LEU A 40 9.55 7.79 -4.95
N GLY A 41 9.15 6.86 -4.07
CA GLY A 41 7.79 6.31 -4.04
C GLY A 41 6.72 7.36 -3.76
N ILE A 42 6.96 8.25 -2.79
CA ILE A 42 6.04 9.36 -2.48
C ILE A 42 5.93 10.33 -3.67
N LEU A 43 7.06 10.66 -4.31
CA LEU A 43 7.07 11.52 -5.49
C LEU A 43 6.28 10.89 -6.64
N LEU A 44 6.45 9.59 -6.87
CA LEU A 44 5.72 8.83 -7.88
C LEU A 44 4.19 8.86 -7.63
N ILE A 45 3.77 8.75 -6.37
CA ILE A 45 2.35 8.87 -5.98
C ILE A 45 1.82 10.29 -6.25
N GLY A 46 2.62 11.32 -5.96
CA GLY A 46 2.25 12.71 -6.30
C GLY A 46 2.03 12.92 -7.80
N VAL A 47 2.92 12.36 -8.62
CA VAL A 47 2.80 12.37 -10.08
C VAL A 47 1.55 11.61 -10.54
N TYR A 48 1.25 10.47 -9.93
CA TYR A 48 0.02 9.70 -10.20
C TYR A 48 -1.25 10.51 -9.94
N PHE A 49 -1.34 11.24 -8.82
CA PHE A 49 -2.52 12.08 -8.56
C PHE A 49 -2.69 13.21 -9.58
N GLY A 50 -1.59 13.80 -10.06
CA GLY A 50 -1.64 14.79 -11.14
C GLY A 50 -2.12 14.18 -12.46
N LEU A 51 -1.60 13.02 -12.83
CA LEU A 51 -1.97 12.29 -14.05
C LEU A 51 -3.40 11.76 -13.99
N LEU A 52 -3.92 11.44 -12.80
CA LEU A 52 -5.27 10.90 -12.61
C LEU A 52 -6.34 11.82 -13.21
N LYS A 53 -6.14 13.15 -13.16
CA LYS A 53 -7.07 14.10 -13.75
C LYS A 53 -7.14 13.99 -15.27
N TRP A 54 -6.03 13.63 -15.93
CA TRP A 54 -5.93 13.58 -17.39
C TRP A 54 -6.19 12.18 -17.94
N PHE A 55 -5.53 11.18 -17.35
CA PHE A 55 -5.50 9.80 -17.80
C PHE A 55 -6.31 8.84 -16.89
N GLY A 56 -7.01 9.35 -15.89
CA GLY A 56 -7.90 8.59 -15.00
C GLY A 56 -7.29 7.38 -14.31
N PHE A 57 -8.15 6.61 -13.66
CA PHE A 57 -7.73 5.49 -12.84
C PHE A 57 -7.17 4.33 -13.67
N PHE A 58 -7.83 3.98 -14.78
CA PHE A 58 -7.52 2.74 -15.51
C PHE A 58 -6.12 2.73 -16.13
N TRP A 59 -5.68 3.85 -16.73
CA TRP A 59 -4.37 3.91 -17.40
C TRP A 59 -3.25 4.38 -16.50
N CYS A 60 -3.53 5.12 -15.43
CA CYS A 60 -2.49 5.58 -14.51
C CYS A 60 -2.02 4.46 -13.56
N THR A 61 -2.92 3.55 -13.20
CA THR A 61 -2.67 2.58 -12.13
C THR A 61 -1.70 1.45 -12.52
N PRO A 62 -1.79 0.83 -13.72
CA PRO A 62 -0.81 -0.19 -14.13
C PRO A 62 0.64 0.33 -14.22
N PRO A 63 0.93 1.50 -14.84
CA PRO A 63 2.27 2.09 -14.85
C PRO A 63 2.77 2.46 -13.45
N LEU A 64 1.90 2.96 -12.56
CA LEU A 64 2.24 3.23 -11.17
C LEU A 64 2.72 1.95 -10.47
N PHE A 65 1.97 0.85 -10.59
CA PHE A 65 2.38 -0.42 -9.99
C PHE A 65 3.68 -0.94 -10.58
N ALA A 66 3.85 -0.87 -11.90
CA ALA A 66 5.10 -1.25 -12.56
C ALA A 66 6.31 -0.43 -12.05
N ALA A 67 6.14 0.89 -11.90
CA ALA A 67 7.18 1.76 -11.38
C ALA A 67 7.49 1.50 -9.90
N LEU A 68 6.49 1.28 -9.05
CA LEU A 68 6.70 0.90 -7.65
C LEU A 68 7.44 -0.44 -7.52
N MET A 69 7.08 -1.42 -8.34
CA MET A 69 7.77 -2.72 -8.39
C MET A 69 9.24 -2.56 -8.78
N TRP A 70 9.53 -1.68 -9.75
CA TRP A 70 10.90 -1.38 -10.16
C TRP A 70 11.71 -0.72 -9.04
N ILE A 71 11.14 0.27 -8.35
CA ILE A 71 11.79 1.00 -7.24
C ILE A 71 12.08 0.06 -6.05
N ASN A 72 11.14 -0.84 -5.75
CA ASN A 72 11.32 -1.82 -4.69
C ASN A 72 12.26 -2.97 -5.06
N GLY A 73 12.64 -3.10 -6.33
CA GLY A 73 13.56 -4.13 -6.81
C GLY A 73 12.93 -5.52 -6.89
N GLU A 74 11.61 -5.60 -6.97
CA GLU A 74 10.87 -6.87 -7.02
C GLU A 74 11.05 -7.50 -8.42
N ARG A 75 11.84 -8.58 -8.52
CA ARG A 75 12.27 -9.16 -9.82
C ARG A 75 11.46 -10.35 -10.30
N ARG A 76 10.18 -10.44 -9.94
CA ARG A 76 9.27 -11.54 -10.36
C ARG A 76 8.29 -11.07 -11.44
N PRO A 77 8.75 -10.62 -12.64
CA PRO A 77 7.89 -9.98 -13.64
C PRO A 77 6.73 -10.87 -14.10
N LYS A 78 6.91 -12.20 -14.09
CA LYS A 78 5.87 -13.17 -14.46
C LYS A 78 4.61 -13.11 -13.58
N VAL A 79 4.75 -12.72 -12.32
CA VAL A 79 3.62 -12.57 -11.38
C VAL A 79 3.18 -11.11 -11.30
N LEU A 80 4.13 -10.19 -11.39
CA LEU A 80 3.90 -8.77 -11.24
C LEU A 80 3.13 -8.15 -12.41
N ILE A 81 3.44 -8.52 -13.65
CA ILE A 81 2.75 -8.02 -14.84
C ILE A 81 1.25 -8.36 -14.82
N PRO A 82 0.85 -9.65 -14.63
CA PRO A 82 -0.57 -9.96 -14.56
C PRO A 82 -1.23 -9.30 -13.35
N LEU A 83 -0.56 -9.20 -12.21
CA LEU A 83 -1.12 -8.53 -11.03
C LEU A 83 -1.35 -7.02 -11.28
N ALA A 84 -0.41 -6.34 -11.92
CA ALA A 84 -0.50 -4.92 -12.25
C ALA A 84 -1.63 -4.59 -13.24
N LEU A 85 -2.11 -5.57 -14.01
CA LEU A 85 -3.25 -5.43 -14.92
C LEU A 85 -4.57 -5.91 -14.29
N ILE A 86 -4.54 -7.07 -13.62
CA ILE A 86 -5.73 -7.68 -13.01
C ILE A 86 -6.24 -6.83 -11.84
N VAL A 87 -5.35 -6.29 -11.00
CA VAL A 87 -5.75 -5.52 -9.82
C VAL A 87 -6.52 -4.25 -10.21
N PRO A 88 -6.04 -3.39 -11.15
CA PRO A 88 -6.82 -2.24 -11.59
C PRO A 88 -8.17 -2.62 -12.22
N VAL A 89 -8.23 -3.68 -13.03
CA VAL A 89 -9.48 -4.17 -13.63
C VAL A 89 -10.44 -4.64 -12.55
N PHE A 90 -9.96 -5.41 -11.57
CA PHE A 90 -10.76 -5.89 -10.46
C PHE A 90 -11.26 -4.74 -9.59
N LEU A 91 -10.40 -3.77 -9.24
CA LEU A 91 -10.80 -2.58 -8.50
C LEU A 91 -11.85 -1.78 -9.27
N PHE A 92 -11.65 -1.60 -10.58
CA PHE A 92 -12.63 -0.93 -11.43
C PHE A 92 -14.00 -1.59 -11.34
N LEU A 93 -14.07 -2.92 -11.55
CA LEU A 93 -15.34 -3.65 -11.45
C LEU A 93 -15.94 -3.57 -10.05
N LEU A 94 -15.11 -3.67 -9.01
CA LEU A 94 -15.57 -3.58 -7.63
C LEU A 94 -16.15 -2.19 -7.32
N PHE A 95 -15.47 -1.12 -7.72
CA PHE A 95 -15.95 0.24 -7.46
C PHE A 95 -17.17 0.60 -8.31
N GLU A 96 -17.20 0.20 -9.58
CA GLU A 96 -18.30 0.51 -10.49
C GLU A 96 -19.56 -0.29 -10.15
N TYR A 97 -19.44 -1.61 -9.98
CA TYR A 97 -20.61 -2.48 -9.83
C TYR A 97 -21.02 -2.75 -8.39
N VAL A 98 -20.08 -2.75 -7.44
CA VAL A 98 -20.40 -3.03 -6.02
C VAL A 98 -20.57 -1.74 -5.22
N PHE A 99 -19.68 -0.77 -5.40
CA PHE A 99 -19.73 0.49 -4.66
C PHE A 99 -20.48 1.61 -5.39
N LEU A 100 -20.83 1.44 -6.67
CA LEU A 100 -21.48 2.45 -7.51
C LEU A 100 -20.75 3.81 -7.47
N LEU A 101 -19.42 3.78 -7.29
CA LEU A 101 -18.60 4.96 -7.13
C LEU A 101 -17.97 5.33 -8.49
N PRO A 102 -18.25 6.52 -9.04
CA PRO A 102 -17.64 6.94 -10.29
C PRO A 102 -16.14 7.14 -10.08
N LEU A 103 -15.34 6.28 -10.70
CA LEU A 103 -13.89 6.45 -10.72
C LEU A 103 -13.48 7.59 -11.66
N PRO A 104 -12.33 8.24 -11.41
CA PRO A 104 -11.82 9.31 -12.27
C PRO A 104 -11.64 8.81 -13.70
N ARG A 105 -12.50 9.32 -14.60
CA ARG A 105 -12.53 8.93 -16.03
C ARG A 105 -11.49 9.66 -16.88
N GLY A 106 -10.70 10.55 -16.30
CA GLY A 106 -9.75 11.39 -17.04
C GLY A 106 -10.45 12.38 -17.97
N SER A 107 -9.74 13.43 -18.37
CA SER A 107 -10.26 14.43 -19.32
C SER A 107 -9.77 14.23 -20.76
N VAL A 108 -8.74 13.40 -20.95
CA VAL A 108 -8.01 13.31 -22.23
C VAL A 108 -8.28 12.00 -22.96
N VAL A 109 -8.55 10.93 -22.22
CA VAL A 109 -8.81 9.62 -22.79
C VAL A 109 -10.06 9.09 -22.09
N GLU A 110 -11.09 8.80 -22.87
CA GLU A 110 -12.28 8.12 -22.38
C GLU A 110 -12.03 6.60 -22.43
N TRP A 111 -12.21 5.93 -21.29
CA TRP A 111 -12.30 4.47 -21.23
C TRP A 111 -13.77 4.08 -21.20
N PRO A 112 -14.10 2.89 -21.74
CA PRO A 112 -15.46 2.35 -21.73
C PRO A 112 -16.04 2.22 -20.32
#